data_AF-A0A819A7E5-F1
#
_entry.id   AF-A0A819A7E5-F1
#
_cell.length_a   1.000
_cell.length_b   1.000
_cell.length_c   1.000
_cell.angle_alpha   90.00
_cell.angle_beta   90.00
_cell.angle_gamma   90.00
#
_symmetry.space_group_name_H-M   'P 1'
#
loop_
_entity.id
_entity.type
_entity.pdbx_description
1 polymer ?
#
loop_
_entity_poly.entity_id
_entity_poly.type
_entity_poly.pdbx_seq_one_letter_code
_entity_poly.pdbx_strand_id
1 'polypeptide(L)'
;MSWLNNLDRTGSGFWSNSQWYDLHLSRRMPLVNKMIEEMVYACPPSLSPANIYRVADLCCGSGMASLYYLKAYPIVSSLTLIDQSEERLNMAKKRIDVIDDGNGHLIVGDHSGSLGMFEQMKLMEECGFVDVECVWRERDMFVIGGRRRGKDEMS
;
A
#
# COMPACT_ATOMS: atom_id res chain seq x y z
N MET A 1 -4.89 -21.67 21.41
CA MET A 1 -5.58 -20.95 20.32
C MET A 1 -4.77 -21.16 19.05
N SER A 2 -5.41 -21.54 17.93
CA SER A 2 -4.74 -21.63 16.63
C SER A 2 -4.89 -20.31 15.89
N TRP A 3 -3.82 -19.86 15.22
CA TRP A 3 -3.84 -18.68 14.35
C TRP A 3 -4.73 -18.87 13.12
N LEU A 4 -4.92 -20.12 12.67
CA LEU A 4 -5.83 -20.50 11.59
C LEU A 4 -7.25 -19.98 11.83
N ASN A 5 -7.73 -20.01 13.08
CA ASN A 5 -9.06 -19.53 13.44
C ASN A 5 -9.24 -18.00 13.25
N ASN A 6 -8.17 -17.24 13.00
CA ASN A 6 -8.29 -15.82 12.65
C ASN A 6 -8.48 -15.60 11.14
N LEU A 7 -8.07 -16.54 10.28
CA LEU A 7 -8.31 -16.48 8.84
C LEU A 7 -9.80 -16.64 8.51
N ASP A 8 -10.48 -17.56 9.20
CA ASP A 8 -11.91 -17.83 9.01
C ASP A 8 -12.86 -16.84 9.73
N ARG A 9 -12.34 -15.77 10.36
CA ARG A 9 -13.19 -14.83 11.12
C ARG A 9 -13.93 -13.85 10.21
N THR A 10 -15.12 -14.27 9.77
CA THR A 10 -16.20 -13.41 9.27
C THR A 10 -16.80 -12.55 10.40
N GLY A 11 -16.00 -11.63 10.95
CA GLY A 11 -16.37 -10.79 12.08
C GLY A 11 -15.17 -10.35 12.92
N SER A 12 -14.55 -9.24 12.52
CA SER A 12 -13.31 -8.74 13.09
C SER A 12 -13.47 -7.95 14.41
N GLY A 13 -14.65 -7.96 15.05
CA GLY A 13 -14.87 -7.26 16.33
C GLY A 13 -14.58 -5.76 16.23
N PHE A 14 -13.87 -5.18 17.20
CA PHE A 14 -13.49 -3.76 17.16
C PHE A 14 -12.65 -3.35 15.92
N TRP A 15 -12.04 -4.30 15.22
CA TRP A 15 -11.22 -4.03 14.02
C TRP A 15 -12.07 -3.69 12.77
N SER A 16 -13.38 -3.91 12.79
CA SER A 16 -14.28 -3.44 11.72
C SER A 16 -14.55 -1.94 11.80
N ASN A 17 -14.48 -1.34 12.99
CA ASN A 17 -14.63 0.11 13.15
C ASN A 17 -13.34 0.82 12.70
N SER A 18 -13.42 1.54 11.59
CA SER A 18 -12.23 2.10 10.92
C SER A 18 -11.62 3.27 11.67
N GLN A 19 -12.41 4.02 12.44
CA GLN A 19 -11.92 5.12 13.27
C GLN A 19 -11.12 4.61 14.48
N TRP A 20 -11.63 3.55 15.13
CA TRP A 20 -10.95 2.89 16.24
C TRP A 20 -9.69 2.13 15.77
N TYR A 21 -9.75 1.55 14.56
CA TYR A 21 -8.59 0.98 13.89
C TYR A 21 -7.46 2.02 13.77
N ASP A 22 -7.71 3.14 13.08
CA ASP A 22 -6.74 4.22 12.87
C ASP A 22 -6.18 4.76 14.20
N LEU A 23 -7.05 5.06 15.17
CA LEU A 23 -6.67 5.62 16.48
C LEU A 23 -5.69 4.75 17.25
N HIS A 24 -5.79 3.42 17.09
CA HIS A 24 -4.97 2.46 17.82
C HIS A 24 -3.88 1.79 16.97
N LEU A 25 -3.78 2.09 15.68
CA LEU A 25 -2.91 1.40 14.73
C LEU A 25 -1.46 1.37 15.18
N SER A 26 -0.84 2.54 15.42
CA SER A 26 0.55 2.66 15.86
C SER A 26 0.82 2.10 17.28
N ARG A 27 -0.21 2.00 18.13
CA ARG A 27 -0.10 1.34 19.45
C ARG A 27 -0.09 -0.18 19.34
N ARG A 28 -0.72 -0.76 18.31
CA ARG A 28 -0.77 -2.22 18.08
C ARG A 28 0.28 -2.72 17.10
N MET A 29 0.69 -1.87 16.17
CA MET A 29 1.75 -2.10 15.19
C MET A 29 2.80 -1.00 15.35
N PRO A 30 3.72 -1.09 16.34
CA PRO A 30 4.68 -0.02 16.66
C PRO A 30 5.57 0.40 15.49
N LEU A 31 5.78 -0.50 14.51
CA LEU A 31 6.61 -0.28 13.33
C LEU A 31 5.84 0.32 12.14
N VAL A 32 4.51 0.54 12.22
CA VAL A 32 3.70 0.97 11.07
C VAL A 32 4.13 2.32 10.51
N ASN A 33 4.47 3.29 11.36
CA ASN A 33 4.92 4.60 10.92
C ASN A 33 6.28 4.52 10.21
N LYS A 34 7.21 3.72 10.75
CA LYS A 34 8.52 3.47 10.14
C LYS A 34 8.38 2.74 8.81
N MET A 35 7.51 1.73 8.71
CA MET A 35 7.22 1.06 7.45
C MET A 35 6.67 2.02 6.38
N ILE A 36 5.77 2.95 6.75
CA ILE A 36 5.26 3.98 5.83
C ILE A 36 6.37 4.95 5.39
N GLU A 37 7.26 5.34 6.30
CA GLU A 37 8.42 6.19 6.00
C GLU A 37 9.41 5.50 5.04
N GLU A 38 9.77 4.25 5.31
CA GLU A 38 10.65 3.44 4.47
C GLU A 38 10.00 3.16 3.09
N MET A 39 8.68 2.98 3.04
CA MET A 39 7.89 2.87 1.79
C MET A 39 7.96 4.15 0.95
N VAL A 40 7.88 5.33 1.59
CA VAL A 40 8.05 6.62 0.90
C VAL A 40 9.46 6.72 0.31
N TYR A 41 10.51 6.39 1.07
CA TYR A 41 11.88 6.41 0.56
C TYR A 41 12.16 5.36 -0.53
N ALA A 42 11.55 4.18 -0.43
CA ALA A 42 11.67 3.08 -1.39
C ALA A 42 11.01 3.35 -2.75
N CYS A 43 10.03 4.25 -2.79
CA CYS A 43 9.22 4.50 -3.98
C CYS A 43 9.34 5.97 -4.44
N PRO A 44 10.51 6.41 -4.94
CA PRO A 44 10.65 7.73 -5.52
C PRO A 44 9.89 7.84 -6.86
N PRO A 45 9.39 9.03 -7.21
CA PRO A 45 8.73 9.26 -8.48
C PRO A 45 9.69 9.11 -9.66
N SER A 46 9.16 8.68 -10.80
CA SER A 46 9.91 8.60 -12.07
C SER A 46 10.42 10.00 -12.45
N LEU A 47 11.74 10.20 -12.40
CA LEU A 47 12.38 11.49 -12.72
C LEU A 47 12.32 11.90 -14.20
N SER A 48 11.80 11.05 -15.10
CA SER A 48 11.60 11.39 -16.51
C SER A 48 10.44 12.39 -16.67
N PRO A 49 10.67 13.61 -17.21
CA PRO A 49 9.60 14.60 -17.44
C PRO A 49 8.55 14.16 -18.46
N ALA A 50 8.82 13.10 -19.25
CA ALA A 50 7.89 12.54 -20.21
C ALA A 50 6.89 11.54 -19.60
N ASN A 51 7.11 11.11 -18.35
CA ASN A 51 6.31 10.06 -17.70
C ASN A 51 5.26 10.67 -16.77
N ILE A 52 3.99 10.47 -17.09
CA ILE A 52 2.88 10.76 -16.16
C ILE A 52 3.00 9.82 -14.96
N TYR A 53 3.23 10.37 -13.77
CA TYR A 53 3.50 9.57 -12.58
C TYR A 53 2.20 9.21 -11.86
N ARG A 54 1.87 7.92 -11.80
CA ARG A 54 0.60 7.42 -11.25
C ARG A 54 0.86 6.41 -10.14
N VAL A 55 0.05 6.49 -9.10
CA VAL A 55 0.18 5.71 -7.86
C VAL A 55 -1.15 5.05 -7.52
N ALA A 56 -1.08 3.96 -6.76
CA ALA A 56 -2.23 3.38 -6.12
C ALA A 56 -1.82 2.73 -4.79
N ASP A 57 -2.81 2.25 -4.06
CA ASP A 57 -2.66 1.65 -2.75
C ASP A 57 -3.66 0.49 -2.65
N LEU A 58 -3.16 -0.76 -2.62
CA LEU A 58 -3.96 -1.97 -2.39
C LEU A 58 -3.91 -2.34 -0.91
N CYS A 59 -5.07 -2.74 -0.38
CA CYS A 59 -5.31 -2.84 1.05
C CYS A 59 -5.09 -1.48 1.75
N CYS A 60 -5.40 -0.38 1.03
CA CYS A 60 -5.12 0.99 1.47
C CYS A 60 -5.76 1.37 2.81
N GLY A 61 -6.75 0.59 3.25
CA GLY A 61 -7.57 0.87 4.40
C GLY A 61 -8.13 2.28 4.29
N SER A 62 -7.93 3.06 5.35
CA SER A 62 -8.36 4.45 5.47
C SER A 62 -7.45 5.44 4.71
N GLY A 63 -6.50 4.99 3.89
CA GLY A 63 -5.64 5.85 3.07
C GLY A 63 -4.51 6.55 3.85
N MET A 64 -4.02 5.95 4.95
CA MET A 64 -2.91 6.52 5.72
C MET A 64 -1.59 6.52 4.93
N ALA A 65 -1.20 5.39 4.34
CA ALA A 65 0.05 5.26 3.57
C ALA A 65 0.03 6.21 2.35
N SER A 66 -1.04 6.14 1.56
CA SER A 66 -1.42 7.12 0.54
C SER A 66 -1.22 8.59 0.93
N LEU A 67 -1.73 9.03 2.10
CA LEU A 67 -1.61 10.42 2.54
C LEU A 67 -0.15 10.83 2.80
N TYR A 68 0.66 9.95 3.38
CA TYR A 68 2.09 10.21 3.58
C TYR A 68 2.83 10.28 2.23
N TYR A 69 2.46 9.38 1.32
CA TYR A 69 3.04 9.33 -0.03
C TYR A 69 2.77 10.62 -0.83
N LEU A 70 1.50 11.05 -0.93
CA LEU A 70 1.14 12.30 -1.63
C LEU A 70 1.79 13.55 -1.01
N LYS A 71 2.00 13.57 0.31
CA LYS A 71 2.71 14.67 0.98
C LYS A 71 4.19 14.73 0.62
N ALA A 72 4.84 13.58 0.43
CA ALA A 72 6.24 13.52 0.01
C ALA A 72 6.39 13.83 -1.49
N TYR A 73 5.44 13.38 -2.30
CA TYR A 73 5.49 13.46 -3.76
C TYR A 73 4.21 14.09 -4.35
N PRO A 74 4.01 15.41 -4.20
CA PRO A 74 2.85 16.11 -4.76
C PRO A 74 2.85 16.18 -6.30
N ILE A 75 3.84 15.60 -6.97
CA ILE A 75 3.90 15.45 -8.43
C ILE A 75 3.20 14.19 -8.95
N VAL A 76 2.64 13.37 -8.05
CA VAL A 76 1.74 12.27 -8.39
C VAL A 76 0.57 12.84 -9.18
N SER A 77 0.48 12.47 -10.45
CA SER A 77 -0.58 12.88 -11.37
C SER A 77 -1.91 12.16 -11.10
N SER A 78 -1.91 11.15 -10.22
CA SER A 78 -3.08 10.70 -9.44
C SER A 78 -2.83 9.41 -8.67
N LEU A 79 -3.60 9.25 -7.59
CA LEU A 79 -3.74 8.08 -6.77
C LEU A 79 -4.98 7.22 -7.13
N THR A 80 -4.88 5.89 -6.96
CA THR A 80 -6.00 4.94 -6.98
C THR A 80 -6.07 4.14 -5.68
N LEU A 81 -7.25 3.93 -5.13
CA LEU A 81 -7.43 3.33 -3.79
C LEU A 81 -8.21 2.03 -3.91
N ILE A 82 -7.65 0.93 -3.40
CA ILE A 82 -8.31 -0.39 -3.40
C ILE A 82 -8.27 -0.98 -2.00
N ASP A 83 -9.45 -1.19 -1.43
CA ASP A 83 -9.69 -1.94 -0.20
C ASP A 83 -11.04 -2.65 -0.33
N GLN A 84 -11.25 -3.74 0.40
CA GLN A 84 -12.52 -4.47 0.44
C GLN A 84 -13.60 -3.75 1.26
N SER A 85 -13.22 -2.82 2.13
CA SER A 85 -14.14 -2.11 3.02
C SER A 85 -14.56 -0.76 2.45
N GLU A 86 -15.85 -0.64 2.09
CA GLU A 86 -16.45 0.61 1.62
C GLU A 86 -16.36 1.74 2.68
N GLU A 87 -16.49 1.41 3.97
CA GLU A 87 -16.30 2.36 5.08
C GLU A 87 -14.88 2.97 5.06
N ARG A 88 -13.86 2.12 4.89
CA ARG A 88 -12.46 2.53 4.82
C ARG A 88 -12.18 3.34 3.55
N LEU A 89 -12.70 2.93 2.40
CA LEU A 89 -12.61 3.70 1.16
C LEU A 89 -13.27 5.07 1.29
N ASN A 90 -14.42 5.18 1.97
CA ASN A 90 -15.08 6.46 2.22
C ASN A 90 -14.30 7.36 3.21
N MET A 91 -13.55 6.78 4.14
CA MET A 91 -12.58 7.52 4.97
C MET A 91 -11.34 7.95 4.15
N ALA A 92 -10.82 7.06 3.29
CA ALA A 92 -9.67 7.33 2.44
C ALA A 92 -9.95 8.48 1.46
N LYS A 93 -11.09 8.44 0.76
CA LYS A 93 -11.59 9.56 -0.07
C LYS A 93 -11.61 10.86 0.72
N LYS A 94 -12.33 10.94 1.85
CA LYS A 94 -12.38 12.16 2.69
C LYS A 94 -11.00 12.64 3.18
N ARG A 95 -10.02 11.75 3.31
CA ARG A 95 -8.64 12.05 3.72
C ARG A 95 -7.77 12.57 2.56
N ILE A 96 -8.14 12.23 1.32
CA ILE A 96 -7.35 12.45 0.09
C ILE A 96 -8.00 13.50 -0.83
N ASP A 97 -9.33 13.70 -0.77
CA ASP A 97 -10.10 14.77 -1.44
C ASP A 97 -9.62 16.19 -1.05
N VAL A 98 -8.71 16.29 -0.08
CA VAL A 98 -8.00 17.51 0.30
C VAL A 98 -6.80 17.79 -0.64
N ILE A 99 -6.47 16.90 -1.59
CA ILE A 99 -5.15 16.87 -2.29
C ILE A 99 -5.19 16.53 -3.81
N ASP A 100 -6.08 15.67 -4.36
CA ASP A 100 -5.93 15.09 -5.74
C ASP A 100 -7.03 15.50 -6.74
N ASP A 101 -6.65 15.73 -8.01
CA ASP A 101 -7.50 16.06 -9.17
C ASP A 101 -7.64 14.93 -10.24
N GLY A 102 -6.95 13.80 -10.07
CA GLY A 102 -7.36 12.47 -10.58
C GLY A 102 -6.75 11.94 -11.91
N ASN A 103 -6.80 10.59 -12.08
CA ASN A 103 -6.36 9.68 -13.19
C ASN A 103 -5.12 8.74 -12.94
N GLY A 104 -5.21 7.71 -12.05
CA GLY A 104 -4.09 6.96 -11.41
C GLY A 104 -3.77 5.48 -11.83
N HIS A 105 -2.94 4.73 -11.06
CA HIS A 105 -2.47 3.33 -11.34
C HIS A 105 -1.47 2.67 -10.32
N LEU A 106 -1.13 1.38 -10.51
CA LEU A 106 -1.17 0.21 -9.59
C LEU A 106 -0.01 -0.05 -8.56
N ILE A 107 -0.16 -0.03 -7.21
CA ILE A 107 0.86 -0.47 -6.18
C ILE A 107 0.19 -1.11 -4.90
N VAL A 108 0.92 -1.87 -4.04
CA VAL A 108 0.43 -2.72 -2.91
C VAL A 108 1.02 -2.38 -1.52
N GLY A 109 0.22 -2.47 -0.43
CA GLY A 109 0.72 -2.47 0.95
C GLY A 109 -0.03 -3.46 1.87
N ASP A 110 0.36 -4.74 1.88
CA ASP A 110 -0.31 -5.76 2.70
C ASP A 110 0.32 -5.98 4.09
N HIS A 111 -0.55 -6.13 5.09
CA HIS A 111 -0.23 -6.54 6.46
C HIS A 111 -1.24 -7.58 7.00
N SER A 112 -2.17 -8.06 6.15
CA SER A 112 -3.29 -8.92 6.53
C SER A 112 -2.86 -10.35 6.89
N GLY A 113 -1.63 -10.75 6.57
CA GLY A 113 -1.12 -12.09 6.80
C GLY A 113 -1.73 -13.14 5.84
N SER A 114 -2.33 -12.70 4.73
CA SER A 114 -2.91 -13.58 3.71
C SER A 114 -1.83 -14.30 2.89
N LEU A 115 -0.69 -13.64 2.66
CA LEU A 115 0.51 -14.17 2.01
C LEU A 115 1.76 -13.61 2.70
N GLY A 116 2.80 -14.42 2.87
CA GLY A 116 4.10 -13.99 3.39
C GLY A 116 4.91 -13.20 2.36
N MET A 117 5.87 -12.39 2.82
CA MET A 117 6.72 -11.51 1.98
C MET A 117 7.25 -12.18 0.70
N PHE A 118 7.78 -13.41 0.81
CA PHE A 118 8.34 -14.12 -0.34
C PHE A 118 7.27 -14.55 -1.36
N GLU A 119 6.09 -14.92 -0.89
CA GLU A 119 4.94 -15.29 -1.74
C GLU A 119 4.40 -14.05 -2.46
N GLN A 120 4.37 -12.89 -1.79
CA GLN A 120 4.03 -11.62 -2.41
C GLN A 120 5.05 -11.21 -3.49
N MET A 121 6.36 -11.35 -3.21
CA MET A 121 7.41 -11.09 -4.22
C MET A 121 7.30 -12.04 -5.42
N LYS A 122 6.99 -13.32 -5.20
CA LYS A 122 6.76 -14.28 -6.30
C LYS A 122 5.51 -13.93 -7.12
N LEU A 123 4.43 -13.54 -6.47
CA LEU A 123 3.23 -13.06 -7.15
C LEU A 123 3.50 -11.79 -7.98
N MET A 124 4.37 -10.89 -7.52
CA MET A 124 4.82 -9.74 -8.31
C MET A 124 5.59 -10.18 -9.57
N GLU A 125 6.55 -11.11 -9.45
CA GLU A 125 7.26 -11.67 -10.61
C GLU A 125 6.29 -12.34 -11.61
N GLU A 126 5.36 -13.16 -11.12
CA GLU A 126 4.31 -13.82 -11.93
C GLU A 126 3.38 -12.82 -12.62
N CYS A 127 3.11 -11.69 -11.99
CA CYS A 127 2.36 -10.57 -12.56
C CYS A 127 3.19 -9.71 -13.54
N GLY A 128 4.44 -10.08 -13.83
CA GLY A 128 5.31 -9.41 -14.80
C GLY A 128 6.05 -8.18 -14.27
N PHE A 129 6.17 -8.03 -12.94
CA PHE A 129 7.14 -7.10 -12.36
C PHE A 129 8.55 -7.70 -12.44
N VAL A 130 9.54 -6.84 -12.65
CA VAL A 130 10.97 -7.14 -12.66
C VAL A 130 11.68 -6.31 -11.61
N ASP A 131 12.95 -6.58 -11.36
CA ASP A 131 13.74 -5.86 -10.36
C ASP A 131 13.05 -5.90 -8.97
N VAL A 132 12.44 -7.06 -8.64
CA VAL A 132 11.64 -7.25 -7.43
C VAL A 132 12.55 -7.47 -6.22
N GLU A 133 12.47 -6.57 -5.24
CA GLU A 133 13.37 -6.55 -4.08
C GLU A 133 12.65 -6.22 -2.76
N CYS A 134 13.27 -6.60 -1.65
CA CYS A 134 12.86 -6.15 -0.32
C CYS A 134 13.75 -4.97 0.08
N VAL A 135 13.18 -3.76 0.05
CA VAL A 135 13.89 -2.52 0.35
C VAL A 135 14.06 -2.31 1.86
N TRP A 136 13.08 -2.79 2.64
CA TRP A 136 13.13 -2.73 4.10
C TRP A 136 12.40 -3.90 4.75
N ARG A 137 12.90 -4.38 5.89
CA ARG A 137 12.19 -5.34 6.75
C ARG A 137 12.60 -5.19 8.21
N GLU A 138 11.61 -5.21 9.10
CA GLU A 138 11.83 -5.38 10.54
C GLU A 138 10.73 -6.30 11.12
N ARG A 139 11.16 -7.47 11.63
CA ARG A 139 10.27 -8.56 12.08
C ARG A 139 9.36 -9.05 10.94
N ASP A 140 8.05 -8.90 11.14
CA ASP A 140 6.98 -9.32 10.21
C ASP A 140 6.47 -8.15 9.35
N MET A 141 7.04 -6.96 9.51
CA MET A 141 6.75 -5.77 8.72
C MET A 141 7.83 -5.59 7.65
N PHE A 142 7.43 -5.28 6.41
CA PHE A 142 8.36 -5.17 5.29
C PHE A 142 7.84 -4.19 4.23
N VAL A 143 8.77 -3.72 3.40
CA VAL A 143 8.53 -2.98 2.16
C VAL A 143 9.19 -3.78 1.04
N ILE A 144 8.39 -4.15 0.04
CA ILE A 144 8.87 -4.78 -1.19
C ILE A 144 8.52 -3.89 -2.37
N GLY A 145 9.43 -3.80 -3.34
CA GLY A 145 9.31 -3.01 -4.55
C GLY A 145 9.51 -3.86 -5.79
N GLY A 146 9.10 -3.35 -6.94
CA GLY A 146 9.31 -3.98 -8.24
C GLY A 146 8.90 -3.05 -9.37
N ARG A 147 9.63 -3.08 -10.47
CA ARG A 147 9.41 -2.25 -11.65
C ARG A 147 8.58 -3.01 -12.68
N ARG A 148 7.59 -2.37 -13.28
CA ARG A 148 6.95 -2.91 -14.50
C ARG A 148 7.78 -2.49 -15.71
N ARG A 149 8.14 -3.44 -16.58
CA ARG A 149 8.82 -3.11 -17.86
C ARG A 149 7.97 -2.15 -18.68
N GLY A 150 8.62 -1.20 -19.35
CA GLY A 150 7.96 -0.34 -20.34
C GLY A 150 7.46 -1.17 -21.52
N LYS A 151 6.43 -0.70 -22.24
CA LYS A 151 5.94 -1.38 -23.45
C LYS A 151 7.06 -1.57 -24.49
N ASP A 152 8.02 -0.65 -24.50
CA ASP A 152 9.15 -0.62 -25.42
C ASP A 152 10.34 -1.52 -24.98
N GLU A 153 10.27 -2.12 -23.77
CA GLU A 153 11.23 -3.12 -23.26
C GLU A 153 10.71 -4.57 -23.41
N MET A 154 9.62 -4.74 -24.17
CA MET A 154 8.90 -6.01 -24.36
C MET A 154 8.99 -6.56 -25.81
N SER A 155 9.89 -5.98 -26.61
CA SER A 155 10.25 -6.39 -27.99
C SER A 155 11.50 -7.25 -28.03
#